data_AF-A0A107ZX12-F1
#
_entry.id   AF-A0A107ZX12-F1
#
_cell.length_a   1.000
_cell.length_b   1.000
_cell.length_c   1.000
_cell.angle_alpha   90.00
_cell.angle_beta   90.00
_cell.angle_gamma   90.00
#
_symmetry.space_group_name_H-M   'P 1'
#
loop_
_entity.id
_entity.type
_entity.pdbx_description
1 polymer ?
#
loop_
_entity_poly.entity_id
_entity_poly.type
_entity_poly.pdbx_seq_one_letter_code
_entity_poly.pdbx_strand_id
1 'polypeptide(L)'
;MFAISDVAEDLVVPIMDAPIRIDRDALTLGYAGMYSSFLLFAKRAKAKYKVPARDILVELGRQRLVGGQEDMIKGAALTVARAQGVAV
;
A
#
# COMPACT_ATOMS: atom_id res chain seq x y z
N MET A 1 -20.48 4.67 24.56
CA MET A 1 -19.39 3.71 24.36
C MET A 1 -19.89 2.48 23.62
N PHE A 2 -20.92 1.77 24.11
CA PHE A 2 -21.48 0.61 23.39
C PHE A 2 -22.04 0.94 22.01
N ALA A 3 -22.84 2.01 21.88
CA ALA A 3 -23.43 2.38 20.59
C ALA A 3 -22.42 2.59 19.44
N ILE A 4 -21.20 3.11 19.72
CA ILE A 4 -20.19 3.27 18.66
C ILE A 4 -19.47 1.96 18.35
N SER A 5 -19.33 1.06 19.33
CA SER A 5 -18.81 -0.29 19.14
C SER A 5 -19.76 -1.14 18.31
N ASP A 6 -21.07 -1.08 18.60
CA ASP A 6 -22.10 -1.80 17.85
C ASP A 6 -22.15 -1.31 16.40
N VAL A 7 -22.11 0.00 16.16
CA VAL A 7 -22.01 0.56 14.79
C VAL A 7 -20.74 0.09 14.08
N ALA A 8 -19.59 0.05 14.77
CA ALA A 8 -18.34 -0.40 14.17
C ALA A 8 -18.42 -1.87 13.73
N GLU A 9 -18.90 -2.75 14.61
CA GLU A 9 -18.94 -4.21 14.37
C GLU A 9 -20.08 -4.61 13.43
N ASP A 10 -21.29 -4.08 13.64
CA ASP A 10 -22.49 -4.55 12.94
C ASP A 10 -22.71 -3.85 11.59
N LEU A 11 -22.20 -2.63 11.40
CA LEU A 11 -22.42 -1.85 10.19
C LEU A 11 -21.14 -1.57 9.39
N VAL A 12 -20.03 -1.22 10.05
CA VAL A 12 -18.82 -0.76 9.35
C VAL A 12 -17.92 -1.91 8.93
N VAL A 13 -17.66 -2.90 9.78
CA VAL A 13 -16.84 -4.08 9.43
C VAL A 13 -17.42 -4.87 8.23
N PRO A 14 -18.74 -5.13 8.13
CA PRO A 14 -19.30 -5.90 7.01
C PRO A 14 -19.17 -5.25 5.63
N ILE A 15 -19.02 -3.92 5.55
CA ILE A 15 -18.87 -3.20 4.29
C ILE A 15 -17.39 -2.97 3.90
N MET A 16 -16.43 -3.38 4.74
CA MET A 16 -15.01 -3.27 4.40
C MET A 16 -14.62 -4.34 3.38
N ASP A 17 -13.93 -3.95 2.30
CA ASP A 17 -13.35 -4.90 1.33
C ASP A 17 -12.31 -5.84 1.98
N ALA A 18 -11.60 -5.33 3.00
CA ALA A 18 -10.59 -6.05 3.75
C ALA A 18 -10.39 -5.40 5.13
N PRO A 19 -9.96 -6.17 6.15
CA PRO A 19 -9.72 -5.63 7.48
C PRO A 19 -8.59 -4.59 7.47
N ILE A 20 -8.84 -3.42 8.08
CA ILE A 20 -7.83 -2.39 8.31
C ILE A 20 -6.97 -2.81 9.51
N ARG A 21 -5.71 -3.14 9.26
CA ARG A 21 -4.77 -3.61 10.29
C ARG A 21 -3.32 -3.29 9.95
N ILE A 22 -2.47 -3.40 10.97
CA ILE A 22 -1.02 -3.31 10.83
C ILE A 22 -0.51 -4.64 10.25
N ASP A 23 -0.40 -4.70 8.93
CA ASP A 23 0.28 -5.80 8.23
C ASP A 23 1.69 -5.40 7.77
N ARG A 24 2.40 -6.32 7.12
CA ARG A 24 3.77 -6.09 6.63
C ARG A 24 3.88 -4.89 5.69
N ASP A 25 2.90 -4.72 4.80
CA ASP A 25 2.94 -3.66 3.79
C ASP A 25 2.62 -2.30 4.46
N ALA A 26 1.67 -2.28 5.41
CA ALA A 26 1.34 -1.10 6.22
C ALA A 26 2.51 -0.67 7.13
N LEU A 27 3.21 -1.62 7.77
CA LEU A 27 4.43 -1.31 8.53
C LEU A 27 5.54 -0.75 7.64
N THR A 28 5.69 -1.30 6.43
CA THR A 28 6.68 -0.79 5.48
C THR A 28 6.35 0.64 5.06
N LEU A 29 5.07 0.94 4.83
CA LEU A 29 4.61 2.29 4.50
C LEU A 29 5.01 3.29 5.58
N GLY A 30 4.75 2.97 6.85
CA GLY A 30 5.15 3.80 8.00
C GLY A 30 6.66 3.95 8.12
N TYR A 31 7.41 2.87 7.92
CA TYR A 31 8.88 2.88 7.92
C TYR A 31 9.47 3.75 6.80
N ALA A 32 8.89 3.68 5.60
CA ALA A 32 9.34 4.45 4.43
C ALA A 32 8.89 5.92 4.48
N GLY A 33 8.14 6.35 5.49
CA GLY A 33 7.61 7.70 5.62
C GLY A 33 6.60 8.07 4.53
N MET A 34 5.92 7.07 3.96
CA MET A 34 5.00 7.25 2.83
C MET A 34 3.60 7.65 3.28
N TYR A 35 2.88 8.36 2.42
CA TYR A 35 1.51 8.78 2.68
C TYR A 35 0.56 7.57 2.67
N SER A 36 -0.39 7.51 3.62
CA SER A 36 -1.22 6.30 3.86
C SER A 36 -2.06 5.86 2.66
N SER A 37 -2.50 6.78 1.79
CA SER A 37 -3.27 6.46 0.57
C SER A 37 -2.51 5.53 -0.36
N PHE A 38 -1.16 5.53 -0.33
CA PHE A 38 -0.32 4.75 -1.24
C PHE A 38 -0.44 3.24 -1.01
N LEU A 39 -0.88 2.78 0.16
CA LEU A 39 -0.90 1.35 0.50
C LEU A 39 -1.71 0.52 -0.50
N LEU A 40 -2.91 0.98 -0.82
CA LEU A 40 -3.82 0.25 -1.71
C LEU A 40 -3.24 0.18 -3.14
N PHE A 41 -2.66 1.27 -3.62
CA PHE A 41 -2.04 1.33 -4.93
C PHE A 41 -0.77 0.46 -4.99
N ALA A 42 0.06 0.45 -3.95
CA ALA A 42 1.23 -0.42 -3.85
C ALA A 42 0.83 -1.91 -3.84
N LYS A 43 -0.24 -2.28 -3.14
CA LYS A 43 -0.79 -3.65 -3.15
C LYS A 43 -1.32 -4.05 -4.53
N ARG A 44 -2.03 -3.14 -5.22
CA ARG A 44 -2.48 -3.36 -6.61
C ARG A 44 -1.30 -3.51 -7.57
N ALA A 45 -0.26 -2.69 -7.40
CA ALA A 45 0.96 -2.77 -8.19
C ALA A 45 1.71 -4.08 -7.92
N LYS A 46 1.80 -4.54 -6.67
CA LYS A 46 2.34 -5.86 -6.32
C LYS A 46 1.65 -6.99 -7.07
N ALA A 47 0.31 -7.00 -7.08
CA ALA A 47 -0.45 -8.01 -7.80
C ALA A 47 -0.22 -7.93 -9.33
N LYS A 48 -0.17 -6.72 -9.89
CA LYS A 48 -0.02 -6.49 -11.33
C LYS A 48 1.39 -6.76 -11.87
N TYR A 49 2.40 -6.25 -11.17
CA TYR A 49 3.80 -6.28 -11.58
C TYR A 49 4.59 -7.45 -10.97
N LYS A 50 3.94 -8.27 -10.13
CA LYS A 50 4.51 -9.46 -9.47
C LYS A 50 5.78 -9.17 -8.67
N VAL A 51 5.91 -7.95 -8.16
CA VAL A 51 7.01 -7.51 -7.29
C VAL A 51 6.50 -7.19 -5.88
N PRO A 52 7.30 -7.33 -4.82
CA PRO A 52 6.85 -7.03 -3.46
C PRO A 52 6.42 -5.56 -3.29
N ALA A 53 5.26 -5.34 -2.64
CA ALA A 53 4.80 -3.98 -2.30
C ALA A 53 5.79 -3.24 -1.40
N ARG A 54 6.52 -3.98 -0.54
CA ARG A 54 7.61 -3.45 0.27
C ARG A 54 8.63 -2.69 -0.58
N ASP A 55 9.12 -3.32 -1.63
CA ASP A 55 10.20 -2.78 -2.45
C ASP A 55 9.71 -1.56 -3.23
N ILE A 56 8.46 -1.61 -3.70
CA ILE A 56 7.78 -0.46 -4.30
C ILE A 56 7.73 0.71 -3.29
N LEU A 57 7.25 0.48 -2.07
CA LEU A 57 7.10 1.52 -1.05
C LEU A 57 8.44 2.12 -0.63
N VAL A 58 9.49 1.31 -0.51
CA VAL A 58 10.85 1.78 -0.20
C VAL A 58 11.42 2.63 -1.33
N GLU A 59 11.21 2.24 -2.59
CA GLU A 59 11.66 3.04 -3.74
C GLU A 59 10.91 4.38 -3.83
N LEU A 60 9.61 4.40 -3.54
CA LEU A 60 8.83 5.64 -3.48
C LEU A 60 9.30 6.55 -2.32
N GLY A 61 9.61 5.97 -1.16
CA GLY A 61 10.18 6.70 -0.02
C GLY A 61 11.55 7.31 -0.35
N ARG A 62 12.38 6.59 -1.11
CA ARG A 62 13.68 7.09 -1.62
C ARG A 62 13.50 8.33 -2.51
N GLN A 63 12.41 8.39 -3.27
CA GLN A 63 12.06 9.52 -4.14
C GLN A 63 11.39 10.69 -3.38
N ARG A 64 11.10 10.53 -2.08
CA ARG A 64 10.47 11.55 -1.22
C ARG A 64 9.14 12.07 -1.77
N LEU A 65 8.32 11.15 -2.29
CA LEU A 65 7.02 11.52 -2.85
C LEU A 65 6.06 12.02 -1.77
N VAL A 66 5.14 12.87 -2.19
CA VAL A 66 4.09 13.44 -1.34
C VAL A 66 2.71 12.91 -1.75
N GLY A 67 1.70 13.12 -0.90
CA GLY A 67 0.32 12.76 -1.21
C GLY A 67 -0.15 13.37 -2.54
N GLY A 68 -0.86 12.59 -3.36
CA GLY A 68 -1.30 12.99 -4.70
C GLY A 68 -0.38 12.54 -5.85
N GLN A 69 0.75 11.88 -5.55
CA GLN A 69 1.70 11.34 -6.54
C GLN A 69 1.57 9.82 -6.72
N GLU A 70 0.36 9.28 -6.58
CA GLU A 70 0.10 7.83 -6.68
C GLU A 70 0.34 7.27 -8.10
N ASP A 71 0.40 8.12 -9.12
CA ASP A 71 0.74 7.78 -10.50
C ASP A 71 2.19 7.24 -10.64
N MET A 72 3.09 7.71 -9.78
CA MET A 72 4.50 7.30 -9.75
C MET A 72 4.72 5.83 -9.33
N ILE A 73 3.72 5.23 -8.68
CA ILE A 73 3.77 3.83 -8.20
C ILE A 73 4.02 2.86 -9.35
N LYS A 74 3.44 3.14 -10.53
CA LYS A 74 3.68 2.34 -11.73
C LYS A 74 5.16 2.37 -12.14
N GLY A 75 5.76 3.57 -12.12
CA GLY A 75 7.18 3.75 -12.44
C GLY A 75 8.07 2.99 -11.46
N ALA A 76 7.81 3.15 -10.16
CA ALA A 76 8.55 2.42 -9.12
C ALA A 76 8.43 0.90 -9.28
N ALA A 77 7.24 0.37 -9.56
CA ALA A 77 7.05 -1.07 -9.77
C ALA A 77 7.84 -1.59 -10.98
N LEU A 78 7.89 -0.83 -12.08
CA LEU A 78 8.72 -1.18 -13.24
C LEU A 78 10.21 -1.14 -12.94
N THR A 79 10.66 -0.15 -12.15
CA THR A 79 12.06 -0.06 -11.70
C THR A 79 12.44 -1.27 -10.85
N VAL A 80 11.60 -1.63 -9.86
CA VAL A 80 11.83 -2.81 -9.01
C VAL A 80 11.84 -4.09 -9.84
N ALA A 81 10.89 -4.25 -10.77
CA ALA A 81 10.82 -5.46 -11.59
C ALA A 81 12.06 -5.64 -12.48
N ARG A 82 12.53 -4.55 -13.09
CA ARG A 82 13.78 -4.55 -13.88
C ARG A 82 14.98 -4.92 -13.00
N ALA A 83 15.08 -4.38 -11.79
CA ALA A 83 16.16 -4.70 -10.87
C ALA A 83 16.15 -6.17 -10.41
N GLN A 84 14.97 -6.81 -10.36
CA GLN A 84 14.80 -8.21 -9.95
C GLN A 84 14.80 -9.21 -11.12
N GLY A 85 14.97 -8.74 -12.37
CA GLY A 85 14.92 -9.60 -13.55
C GLY A 85 13.53 -10.24 -13.80
N VAL A 86 12.46 -9.63 -13.27
CA VAL A 86 11.09 -10.11 -13.47
C VAL A 86 10.60 -9.64 -14.83
N ALA A 87 10.20 -10.59 -15.68
CA ALA A 87 9.47 -10.27 -16.91
C ALA A 87 8.05 -9.80 -16.55
N VAL A 88 7.80 -8.51 -16.77
CA VAL A 88 6.52 -7.82 -16.52
C VAL A 88 5.66 -7.82 -17.77
#